data_AF-X0TYC8-F1
#
_entry.id   AF-X0TYC8-F1
#
_cell.length_a   1.000
_cell.length_b   1.000
_cell.length_c   1.000
_cell.angle_alpha   90.00
_cell.angle_beta   90.00
_cell.angle_gamma   90.00
#
_symmetry.space_group_name_H-M   'P 1'
#
loop_
_entity.id
_entity.type
_entity.pdbx_description
1 polymer ?
#
loop_
_entity_poly.entity_id
_entity_poly.type
_entity_poly.pdbx_seq_one_letter_code
_entity_poly.pdbx_strand_id
1 'polypeptide(L)'
;DSLDVWFSYTPDESGPYKIDLCDSQFDTTLSVYDFCGGTELACNDDFCEVQSQVSIQLEFGTNYLFRVAGYRNAIGSYTILVNNGCPLVTEPATPYPGDLSYDVDRDILLAWNSGSVILQNMPQSQVVLKGIYGTDDRKDEYEVLDIQLKAVGDSTVALIPIDEMTDNGDGTWSIPSITLAETYLADNGRPLCEDEPFIDQPDAANCTGFLVAPNIVATTGHCISDSSDCSNMAFVFGYTMINSSTPVVTFDDFDVYFCTEIIARLQTTESDWALIRLDRE
;
A
#
# COMPACT_ATOMS: atom_id res chain seq x y z
N ASP A 1 38.45 -10.56 8.04
CA ASP A 1 37.62 -9.66 8.87
C ASP A 1 37.24 -10.36 10.16
N SER A 2 37.46 -9.75 11.32
CA SER A 2 37.19 -10.36 12.65
C SER A 2 36.13 -9.65 13.48
N LEU A 3 35.66 -8.47 13.03
CA LEU A 3 34.53 -7.76 13.63
C LEU A 3 33.34 -7.94 12.69
N ASP A 4 32.37 -8.75 13.08
CA ASP A 4 31.24 -9.11 12.25
C ASP A 4 29.91 -9.12 13.01
N VAL A 5 28.84 -9.05 12.23
CA VAL A 5 27.46 -9.23 12.68
C VAL A 5 26.79 -10.23 11.74
N TRP A 6 25.97 -11.10 12.32
CA TRP A 6 25.29 -12.17 11.61
C TRP A 6 23.77 -11.97 11.64
N PHE A 7 23.15 -12.17 10.49
CA PHE A 7 21.71 -12.09 10.28
C PHE A 7 21.17 -13.43 9.79
N SER A 8 19.96 -13.77 10.19
CA SER A 8 19.23 -14.93 9.68
C SER A 8 18.15 -14.43 8.73
N TYR A 9 18.06 -15.00 7.53
CA TYR A 9 17.08 -14.63 6.52
C TYR A 9 16.44 -15.87 5.92
N THR A 10 15.11 -15.89 5.84
CA THR A 10 14.35 -16.96 5.20
C THR A 10 13.53 -16.35 4.06
N PRO A 11 13.79 -16.69 2.79
CA PRO A 11 13.03 -16.19 1.64
C PRO A 11 11.57 -16.61 1.71
N ASP A 12 10.69 -15.69 1.35
CA ASP A 12 9.25 -15.88 1.16
C ASP A 12 8.89 -16.32 -0.26
N GLU A 13 9.87 -16.38 -1.16
CA GLU A 13 9.80 -16.98 -2.50
C GLU A 13 11.17 -17.53 -2.94
N SER A 14 11.21 -18.52 -3.84
CA SER A 14 12.47 -18.97 -4.47
C SER A 14 12.84 -18.02 -5.61
N GLY A 15 14.10 -17.58 -5.69
CA GLY A 15 14.52 -16.70 -6.77
C GLY A 15 15.90 -16.08 -6.62
N PRO A 16 16.32 -15.23 -7.58
CA PRO A 16 17.55 -14.47 -7.50
C PRO A 16 17.41 -13.32 -6.51
N TYR A 17 18.19 -13.32 -5.44
CA TYR A 17 18.24 -12.22 -4.49
C TYR A 17 19.50 -11.38 -4.67
N LYS A 18 19.35 -10.05 -4.53
CA LYS A 18 20.41 -9.07 -4.40
C LYS A 18 20.48 -8.62 -2.95
N ILE A 19 21.63 -8.83 -2.30
CA ILE A 19 21.92 -8.40 -0.93
C ILE A 19 22.96 -7.29 -1.02
N ASP A 20 22.62 -6.10 -0.55
CA ASP A 20 23.33 -4.85 -0.84
C ASP A 20 23.68 -4.08 0.45
N LEU A 21 24.92 -3.61 0.55
CA LEU A 21 25.45 -2.77 1.63
C LEU A 21 25.87 -1.38 1.15
N CYS A 22 25.51 -0.97 -0.08
CA CYS A 22 25.78 0.38 -0.56
C CYS A 22 25.29 1.46 0.41
N ASP A 23 25.96 2.61 0.41
CA ASP A 23 25.78 3.73 1.34
C ASP A 23 26.20 3.47 2.80
N SER A 24 26.81 2.32 3.10
CA SER A 24 27.44 2.06 4.41
C SER A 24 28.63 3.01 4.67
N GLN A 25 28.85 3.33 5.95
CA GLN A 25 29.83 4.35 6.34
C GLN A 25 31.27 3.81 6.47
N PHE A 26 31.53 2.61 5.97
CA PHE A 26 32.83 1.94 6.05
C PHE A 26 33.00 0.94 4.91
N ASP A 27 34.22 0.42 4.81
CA ASP A 27 34.62 -0.61 3.85
C ASP A 27 34.09 -1.98 4.32
N THR A 28 33.03 -2.46 3.69
CA THR A 28 32.29 -3.65 4.15
C THR A 28 32.80 -4.91 3.50
N THR A 29 32.55 -6.06 4.13
CA THR A 29 32.57 -7.36 3.45
C THR A 29 31.28 -8.10 3.74
N LEU A 30 30.74 -8.80 2.75
CA LEU A 30 29.48 -9.53 2.81
C LEU A 30 29.67 -10.99 2.40
N SER A 31 29.17 -11.92 3.22
CA SER A 31 29.13 -13.35 2.92
C SER A 31 27.77 -13.96 3.24
N VAL A 32 27.35 -14.97 2.47
CA VAL A 32 26.09 -15.72 2.64
C VAL A 32 26.42 -17.19 2.89
N TYR A 33 25.77 -17.80 3.88
CA TYR A 33 25.95 -19.21 4.27
C TYR A 33 24.61 -19.96 4.31
N ASP A 34 24.67 -21.27 4.09
CA ASP A 34 23.51 -22.18 4.18
C ASP A 34 23.06 -22.45 5.64
N PHE A 35 23.99 -22.57 6.60
CA PHE A 35 23.69 -22.68 8.03
C PHE A 35 24.94 -22.39 8.89
N CYS A 36 24.79 -22.44 10.21
CA CYS A 36 25.87 -22.16 11.15
C CYS A 36 27.03 -23.17 11.01
N GLY A 37 28.21 -22.70 10.61
CA GLY A 37 29.37 -23.54 10.31
C GLY A 37 29.27 -24.32 9.00
N GLY A 38 28.32 -23.96 8.14
CA GLY A 38 28.11 -24.55 6.83
C GLY A 38 28.94 -23.89 5.72
N THR A 39 28.48 -24.02 4.48
CA THR A 39 29.20 -23.58 3.28
C THR A 39 28.94 -22.11 3.00
N GLU A 40 29.99 -21.35 2.68
CA GLU A 40 29.84 -20.00 2.11
C GLU A 40 29.34 -20.12 0.67
N LEU A 41 28.13 -19.67 0.42
CA LEU A 41 27.44 -19.75 -0.86
C LEU A 41 27.83 -18.62 -1.81
N ALA A 42 28.10 -17.44 -1.27
CA ALA A 42 28.59 -16.28 -2.01
C ALA A 42 29.24 -15.27 -1.06
N CYS A 43 30.19 -14.48 -1.57
CA CYS A 43 30.79 -13.37 -0.85
C CYS A 43 31.26 -12.27 -1.82
N ASN A 44 31.33 -11.04 -1.30
CA ASN A 44 31.91 -9.90 -2.00
C ASN A 44 32.41 -8.85 -0.99
N ASP A 45 33.50 -8.16 -1.33
CA ASP A 45 34.07 -7.05 -0.57
C ASP A 45 33.76 -5.71 -1.24
N ASP A 46 34.07 -5.55 -2.53
CA ASP A 46 33.92 -4.28 -3.24
C ASP A 46 32.86 -4.34 -4.36
N PHE A 47 31.95 -3.36 -4.38
CA PHE A 47 30.99 -3.14 -5.45
C PHE A 47 30.74 -1.65 -5.71
N CYS A 48 30.06 -0.96 -4.79
CA CYS A 48 29.79 0.47 -4.86
C CYS A 48 30.91 1.22 -4.16
N GLU A 49 32.03 1.33 -4.87
CA GLU A 49 33.32 1.78 -4.33
C GLU A 49 33.92 0.78 -3.34
N VAL A 50 33.63 0.93 -2.04
CA VAL A 50 34.22 0.11 -0.96
C VAL A 50 33.16 -0.65 -0.15
N GLN A 51 31.90 -0.57 -0.56
CA GLN A 51 30.82 -1.36 0.03
C GLN A 51 30.51 -2.58 -0.82
N SER A 52 29.83 -3.56 -0.22
CA SER A 52 29.66 -4.89 -0.80
C SER A 52 28.25 -5.15 -1.31
N GLN A 53 28.13 -5.97 -2.35
CA GLN A 53 26.86 -6.49 -2.84
C GLN A 53 27.03 -7.93 -3.33
N VAL A 54 26.05 -8.79 -3.08
CA VAL A 54 26.00 -10.17 -3.57
C VAL A 54 24.69 -10.41 -4.32
N SER A 55 24.77 -11.10 -5.46
CA SER A 55 23.61 -11.67 -6.16
C SER A 55 23.65 -13.19 -6.07
N ILE A 56 22.61 -13.82 -5.51
CA ILE A 56 22.58 -15.26 -5.20
C ILE A 56 21.17 -15.85 -5.37
N GLN A 57 21.07 -17.11 -5.79
CA GLN A 57 19.79 -17.84 -5.82
C GLN A 57 19.46 -18.36 -4.42
N LEU A 58 18.30 -18.00 -3.88
CA LEU A 58 17.80 -18.48 -2.59
C LEU A 58 16.49 -19.25 -2.77
N GLU A 59 16.25 -20.23 -1.91
CA GLU A 59 15.08 -21.10 -1.97
C GLU A 59 14.04 -20.74 -0.90
N PHE A 60 12.77 -20.75 -1.28
CA PHE A 60 11.60 -20.52 -0.42
C PHE A 60 11.69 -21.33 0.88
N GLY A 61 11.48 -20.66 2.01
CA GLY A 61 11.43 -21.30 3.32
C GLY A 61 12.76 -21.86 3.83
N THR A 62 13.85 -21.72 3.07
CA THR A 62 15.19 -22.15 3.49
C THR A 62 15.87 -21.03 4.26
N ASN A 63 16.35 -21.31 5.47
CA ASN A 63 17.01 -20.29 6.26
C ASN A 63 18.50 -20.16 5.86
N TYR A 64 18.94 -18.94 5.60
CA TYR A 64 20.32 -18.58 5.26
C TYR A 64 20.90 -17.62 6.31
N LEU A 65 22.23 -17.58 6.40
CA LEU A 65 22.95 -16.67 7.29
C LEU A 65 23.75 -15.65 6.48
N PHE A 66 23.54 -14.36 6.76
CA PHE A 66 24.32 -13.28 6.17
C PHE A 66 25.32 -12.78 7.20
N ARG A 67 26.58 -12.68 6.80
CA ARG A 67 27.67 -12.14 7.62
C ARG A 67 28.10 -10.81 7.02
N VAL A 68 27.97 -9.75 7.79
CA VAL A 68 28.51 -8.42 7.47
C VAL A 68 29.73 -8.18 8.35
N ALA A 69 30.86 -7.86 7.74
CA ALA A 69 32.08 -7.51 8.44
C ALA A 69 32.73 -6.28 7.78
N GLY A 70 33.88 -5.84 8.29
CA GLY A 70 34.64 -4.74 7.70
C GLY A 70 36.03 -5.15 7.24
N TYR A 71 36.40 -4.74 6.03
CA TYR A 71 37.73 -4.98 5.50
C TYR A 71 38.79 -4.37 6.42
N ARG A 72 39.83 -5.14 6.75
CA ARG A 72 40.87 -4.76 7.72
C ARG A 72 40.32 -4.27 9.06
N ASN A 73 39.16 -4.77 9.48
CA ASN A 73 38.44 -4.40 10.69
C ASN A 73 37.93 -2.95 10.70
N ALA A 74 37.58 -2.40 9.53
CA ALA A 74 36.78 -1.19 9.45
C ALA A 74 35.45 -1.38 10.20
N ILE A 75 34.95 -0.28 10.78
CA ILE A 75 33.70 -0.27 11.54
C ILE A 75 32.92 0.99 11.18
N GLY A 76 31.61 0.89 11.20
CA GLY A 76 30.70 2.02 10.97
C GLY A 76 29.26 1.55 10.97
N SER A 77 28.35 2.49 10.77
CA SER A 77 26.95 2.17 10.54
C SER A 77 26.76 1.61 9.13
N TYR A 78 25.86 0.66 8.98
CA TYR A 78 25.48 0.05 7.70
C TYR A 78 23.97 -0.22 7.66
N THR A 79 23.47 -0.40 6.44
CA THR A 79 22.12 -0.89 6.13
C THR A 79 22.27 -2.08 5.20
N ILE A 80 21.45 -3.12 5.37
CA ILE A 80 21.37 -4.25 4.44
C ILE A 80 20.05 -4.14 3.67
N LEU A 81 20.12 -4.10 2.34
CA LEU A 81 18.96 -4.20 1.46
C LEU A 81 18.92 -5.59 0.81
N VAL A 82 17.77 -6.27 0.86
CA VAL A 82 17.59 -7.63 0.31
C VAL A 82 16.42 -7.63 -0.66
N ASN A 83 16.71 -7.67 -1.96
CA ASN A 83 15.70 -7.57 -3.03
C ASN A 83 15.63 -8.86 -3.83
N ASN A 84 14.44 -9.44 -4.01
CA ASN A 84 14.25 -10.50 -4.99
C ASN A 84 14.19 -9.88 -6.40
N GLY A 85 15.18 -10.15 -7.23
CA GLY A 85 15.25 -9.74 -8.64
C GLY A 85 14.32 -10.57 -9.52
N CYS A 86 13.09 -10.83 -9.07
CA CYS A 86 12.09 -11.59 -9.80
C CYS A 86 11.77 -10.88 -11.14
N PRO A 87 11.83 -11.57 -12.30
CA PRO A 87 11.30 -10.99 -13.53
C PRO A 87 9.79 -10.91 -13.39
N LEU A 88 9.25 -9.71 -13.54
CA LEU A 88 7.83 -9.43 -13.39
C LEU A 88 6.95 -10.45 -14.12
N VAL A 89 5.88 -10.84 -13.44
CA VAL A 89 4.69 -11.38 -14.08
C VAL A 89 4.31 -10.41 -15.20
N THR A 90 4.13 -10.88 -16.43
CA THR A 90 3.57 -10.03 -17.50
C THR A 90 2.10 -9.78 -17.19
N GLU A 91 1.87 -8.73 -16.40
CA GLU A 91 0.57 -8.14 -16.04
C GLU A 91 0.01 -7.29 -17.21
N PRO A 92 -1.31 -7.03 -17.20
CA PRO A 92 -2.07 -6.58 -18.36
C PRO A 92 -1.66 -5.18 -18.80
N ALA A 93 -1.82 -4.92 -20.10
CA ALA A 93 -1.21 -3.80 -20.82
C ALA A 93 -1.58 -2.39 -20.33
N THR A 94 -2.48 -2.22 -19.36
CA THR A 94 -2.99 -0.92 -18.89
C THR A 94 -3.83 -1.08 -17.61
N PRO A 95 -3.90 -0.05 -16.73
CA PRO A 95 -3.18 1.23 -16.80
C PRO A 95 -1.85 1.26 -16.00
N TYR A 96 -0.82 1.90 -16.55
CA TYR A 96 0.48 2.19 -15.89
C TYR A 96 0.49 3.62 -15.31
N PRO A 97 1.37 3.93 -14.34
CA PRO A 97 1.70 5.31 -13.96
C PRO A 97 2.08 6.15 -15.19
N GLY A 98 1.74 7.43 -15.18
CA GLY A 98 1.98 8.36 -16.28
C GLY A 98 3.46 8.60 -16.56
N ASP A 99 4.34 8.36 -15.59
CA ASP A 99 5.79 8.38 -15.75
C ASP A 99 6.39 7.03 -16.21
N LEU A 100 5.54 6.02 -16.44
CA LEU A 100 5.91 4.64 -16.78
C LEU A 100 6.83 4.00 -15.74
N SER A 101 6.83 4.49 -14.50
CA SER A 101 7.53 3.83 -13.41
C SER A 101 6.84 2.50 -13.11
N TYR A 102 7.62 1.43 -13.17
CA TYR A 102 7.30 0.09 -12.71
C TYR A 102 8.53 -0.43 -11.98
N ASP A 103 8.38 -1.33 -11.02
CA ASP A 103 9.49 -1.85 -10.20
C ASP A 103 10.38 -0.79 -9.57
N VAL A 104 9.83 0.34 -9.15
CA VAL A 104 10.59 1.26 -8.30
C VAL A 104 11.00 0.50 -7.04
N ASP A 105 12.30 0.53 -6.76
CA ASP A 105 12.89 -0.11 -5.60
C ASP A 105 12.02 0.20 -4.37
N ARG A 106 11.46 -0.85 -3.77
CA ARG A 106 10.71 -0.72 -2.53
C ARG A 106 11.73 -0.63 -1.41
N ASP A 107 11.80 0.52 -0.77
CA ASP A 107 12.64 0.68 0.41
C ASP A 107 12.08 -0.18 1.55
N ILE A 108 12.67 -1.36 1.79
CA ILE A 108 12.43 -2.13 3.00
C ILE A 108 13.24 -1.49 4.12
N LEU A 109 12.62 -0.57 4.86
CA LEU A 109 13.27 0.10 5.98
C LEU A 109 13.21 -0.77 7.24
N LEU A 110 14.31 -1.47 7.56
CA LEU A 110 14.46 -2.18 8.84
C LEU A 110 15.18 -1.27 9.84
N ALA A 111 14.42 -0.64 10.75
CA ALA A 111 14.98 0.23 11.79
C ALA A 111 15.00 -0.46 13.16
N TRP A 112 16.15 -0.46 13.83
CA TRP A 112 16.28 -0.89 15.22
C TRP A 112 16.32 0.35 16.11
N ASN A 113 15.16 0.72 16.70
CA ASN A 113 14.89 1.85 17.61
C ASN A 113 14.19 3.12 17.07
N SER A 114 13.51 3.02 15.91
CA SER A 114 12.59 4.02 15.37
C SER A 114 13.20 5.41 15.16
N GLY A 115 13.36 5.82 13.89
CA GLY A 115 13.13 7.23 13.58
C GLY A 115 11.77 7.61 14.15
N SER A 116 11.63 8.77 14.77
CA SER A 116 10.53 9.21 15.64
C SER A 116 9.12 9.25 15.02
N VAL A 117 8.89 8.57 13.91
CA VAL A 117 7.69 8.58 13.09
C VAL A 117 7.31 7.12 12.88
N ILE A 118 6.03 6.79 13.09
CA ILE A 118 5.41 5.47 12.89
C ILE A 118 5.34 4.60 14.17
N LEU A 119 4.26 4.87 14.92
CA LEU A 119 3.43 3.96 15.73
C LEU A 119 3.98 3.52 17.10
N GLN A 120 3.49 4.20 18.14
CA GLN A 120 3.47 3.67 19.51
C GLN A 120 2.39 2.57 19.61
N ASN A 121 2.78 1.42 20.20
CA ASN A 121 1.96 0.30 20.70
C ASN A 121 1.86 -0.99 19.88
N MET A 122 2.86 -1.39 19.09
CA MET A 122 2.95 -2.79 18.62
C MET A 122 4.36 -3.39 18.77
N PRO A 123 4.50 -4.68 19.18
CA PRO A 123 5.78 -5.27 19.56
C PRO A 123 6.60 -5.85 18.37
N GLN A 124 6.34 -5.44 17.12
CA GLN A 124 7.05 -5.96 15.95
C GLN A 124 7.44 -4.87 14.94
N SER A 125 8.59 -5.06 14.30
CA SER A 125 9.08 -4.28 13.17
C SER A 125 8.07 -4.35 12.01
N GLN A 126 7.57 -3.20 11.54
CA GLN A 126 6.71 -3.14 10.37
C GLN A 126 7.51 -2.70 9.13
N VAL A 127 7.29 -3.40 8.03
CA VAL A 127 7.63 -2.94 6.68
C VAL A 127 6.61 -1.87 6.32
N VAL A 128 7.05 -0.62 6.13
CA VAL A 128 6.18 0.45 5.64
C VAL A 128 6.29 0.43 4.12
N LEU A 129 5.27 -0.11 3.46
CA LEU A 129 5.19 -0.09 2.01
C LEU A 129 4.97 1.35 1.54
N LYS A 130 5.80 1.81 0.62
CA LYS A 130 5.56 3.08 -0.08
C LYS A 130 4.34 2.91 -0.99
N GLY A 131 3.25 3.60 -0.67
CA GLY A 131 2.00 3.54 -1.45
C GLY A 131 2.04 4.29 -2.78
N ILE A 132 3.09 5.07 -3.03
CA ILE A 132 3.30 5.85 -4.25
C ILE A 132 4.62 5.43 -4.88
N TYR A 133 4.51 4.97 -6.12
CA TYR A 133 5.63 4.52 -6.92
C TYR A 133 6.04 5.63 -7.88
N GLY A 134 7.35 5.88 -8.01
CA GLY A 134 7.86 6.92 -8.92
C GLY A 134 7.55 8.36 -8.46
N THR A 135 7.27 9.22 -9.44
CA THR A 135 6.76 10.57 -9.17
C THR A 135 5.30 10.48 -8.76
N ASP A 136 4.89 11.24 -7.74
CA ASP A 136 3.46 11.33 -7.40
C ASP A 136 2.70 12.02 -8.53
N ASP A 137 1.96 11.23 -9.31
CA ASP A 137 1.17 11.65 -10.45
C ASP A 137 -0.33 11.36 -10.26
N ARG A 138 -0.75 11.13 -9.00
CA ARG A 138 -2.15 10.98 -8.61
C ARG A 138 -2.93 12.21 -9.07
N LYS A 139 -4.13 11.97 -9.59
CA LYS A 139 -5.02 13.01 -10.13
C LYS A 139 -6.41 12.84 -9.59
N ASP A 140 -7.06 13.96 -9.35
CA ASP A 140 -8.51 13.99 -9.14
C ASP A 140 -9.26 13.74 -10.46
N GLU A 141 -10.51 13.29 -10.35
CA GLU A 141 -11.32 12.99 -11.52
C GLU A 141 -11.58 14.21 -12.44
N TYR A 142 -11.61 15.43 -11.89
CA TYR A 142 -11.76 16.64 -12.70
C TYR A 142 -10.52 16.94 -13.57
N GLU A 143 -9.36 16.39 -13.22
CA GLU A 143 -8.11 16.53 -13.99
C GLU A 143 -7.99 15.49 -15.10
N VAL A 144 -8.81 14.44 -15.07
CA VAL A 144 -8.84 13.37 -16.07
C VAL A 144 -9.58 13.87 -17.32
N LEU A 145 -8.85 14.08 -18.41
CA LEU A 145 -9.40 14.53 -19.69
C LEU A 145 -9.82 13.38 -20.62
N ASP A 146 -9.34 12.16 -20.36
CA ASP A 146 -9.69 10.99 -21.17
C ASP A 146 -11.11 10.51 -20.82
N ILE A 147 -12.01 10.62 -21.79
CA ILE A 147 -13.42 10.27 -21.61
C ILE A 147 -13.65 8.77 -21.33
N GLN A 148 -12.76 7.89 -21.80
CA GLN A 148 -12.86 6.46 -21.49
C GLN A 148 -12.47 6.19 -20.04
N LEU A 149 -11.42 6.87 -19.55
CA LEU A 149 -11.04 6.76 -18.13
C LEU A 149 -12.09 7.38 -17.21
N LYS A 150 -12.69 8.51 -17.59
CA LYS A 150 -13.83 9.07 -16.85
C LYS A 150 -15.00 8.08 -16.78
N ALA A 151 -15.36 7.46 -17.90
CA ALA A 151 -16.44 6.46 -17.94
C ALA A 151 -16.14 5.22 -17.07
N VAL A 152 -14.87 4.85 -16.88
CA VAL A 152 -14.48 3.81 -15.92
C VAL A 152 -14.59 4.32 -14.48
N GLY A 153 -14.16 5.56 -14.21
CA GLY A 153 -14.32 6.24 -12.92
C GLY A 153 -15.78 6.35 -12.48
N ASP A 154 -16.69 6.63 -13.41
CA ASP A 154 -18.15 6.70 -13.17
C ASP A 154 -18.73 5.36 -12.66
N SER A 155 -18.01 4.24 -12.82
CA SER A 155 -18.41 2.92 -12.30
C SER A 155 -17.89 2.62 -10.88
N THR A 156 -17.12 3.54 -10.29
CA THR A 156 -16.60 3.43 -8.92
C THR A 156 -17.59 4.04 -7.93
N VAL A 157 -17.59 3.51 -6.69
CA VAL A 157 -18.58 3.87 -5.68
C VAL A 157 -17.93 4.06 -4.32
N ALA A 158 -18.35 5.09 -3.60
CA ALA A 158 -18.00 5.32 -2.21
C ALA A 158 -18.98 4.58 -1.30
N LEU A 159 -18.47 3.83 -0.33
CA LEU A 159 -19.27 3.18 0.70
C LEU A 159 -19.24 4.05 1.95
N ILE A 160 -20.38 4.66 2.26
CA ILE A 160 -20.53 5.63 3.35
C ILE A 160 -21.55 5.07 4.36
N PRO A 161 -21.20 5.00 5.66
CA PRO A 161 -22.16 4.61 6.68
C PRO A 161 -23.36 5.57 6.69
N ILE A 162 -24.57 5.01 6.75
CA ILE A 162 -25.81 5.80 6.69
C ILE A 162 -25.90 6.79 7.86
N ASP A 163 -25.34 6.45 9.01
CA ASP A 163 -25.30 7.30 10.21
C ASP A 163 -24.38 8.52 10.09
N GLU A 164 -23.45 8.53 9.13
CA GLU A 164 -22.66 9.70 8.75
C GLU A 164 -23.40 10.58 7.72
N MET A 165 -24.49 10.09 7.12
CA MET A 165 -25.24 10.81 6.10
C MET A 165 -26.49 11.49 6.67
N THR A 166 -26.89 12.60 6.07
CA THR A 166 -28.15 13.30 6.38
C THR A 166 -29.08 13.27 5.17
N ASP A 167 -30.24 12.61 5.31
CA ASP A 167 -31.37 12.77 4.39
C ASP A 167 -31.98 14.17 4.60
N ASN A 168 -31.90 15.02 3.59
CA ASN A 168 -32.38 16.40 3.65
C ASN A 168 -33.91 16.50 3.50
N GLY A 169 -34.59 15.41 3.13
CA GLY A 169 -36.04 15.34 2.94
C GLY A 169 -36.55 16.05 1.67
N ASP A 170 -35.66 16.45 0.78
CA ASP A 170 -35.94 17.11 -0.50
C ASP A 170 -35.48 16.30 -1.73
N GLY A 171 -35.14 15.02 -1.52
CA GLY A 171 -34.57 14.15 -2.55
C GLY A 171 -33.06 14.27 -2.66
N THR A 172 -32.38 14.81 -1.65
CA THR A 172 -30.93 14.86 -1.59
C THR A 172 -30.39 14.36 -0.26
N TRP A 173 -29.14 13.88 -0.29
CA TRP A 173 -28.37 13.45 0.87
C TRP A 173 -27.12 14.30 1.03
N SER A 174 -26.75 14.62 2.27
CA SER A 174 -25.52 15.35 2.59
C SER A 174 -24.55 14.52 3.42
N ILE A 175 -23.25 14.77 3.24
CA ILE A 175 -22.17 14.23 4.08
C ILE A 175 -21.45 15.35 4.84
N PRO A 176 -20.70 15.03 5.93
CA PRO A 176 -19.87 16.00 6.62
C PRO A 176 -18.74 16.50 5.71
N SER A 177 -18.33 17.74 5.89
CA SER A 177 -17.17 18.33 5.20
C SER A 177 -15.88 18.18 6.00
N ILE A 178 -15.74 17.10 6.78
CA ILE A 178 -14.52 16.81 7.56
C ILE A 178 -13.43 16.40 6.57
N THR A 179 -12.28 17.06 6.65
CA THR A 179 -11.20 16.82 5.69
C THR A 179 -10.35 15.62 6.07
N LEU A 180 -9.62 15.08 5.10
CA LEU A 180 -8.62 14.03 5.29
C LEU A 180 -7.60 14.39 6.39
N ALA A 181 -7.12 15.65 6.43
CA ALA A 181 -6.24 16.10 7.51
C ALA A 181 -6.91 16.04 8.89
N GLU A 182 -8.17 16.44 8.99
CA GLU A 182 -8.91 16.44 10.26
C GLU A 182 -9.15 15.02 10.76
N THR A 183 -9.65 14.13 9.90
CA THR A 183 -9.86 12.70 10.20
C THR A 183 -8.54 12.04 10.59
N TYR A 184 -7.50 12.20 9.78
CA TYR A 184 -6.20 11.59 10.05
C TYR A 184 -5.60 12.08 11.38
N LEU A 185 -5.71 13.37 11.69
CA LEU A 185 -5.25 13.93 12.97
C LEU A 185 -6.03 13.35 14.15
N ALA A 186 -7.35 13.21 14.03
CA ALA A 186 -8.20 12.65 15.07
C ALA A 186 -7.84 11.19 15.36
N ASP A 187 -7.63 10.37 14.33
CA ASP A 187 -7.37 8.94 14.46
C ASP A 187 -5.94 8.62 14.89
N ASN A 188 -4.97 9.40 14.40
CA ASN A 188 -3.55 9.09 14.55
C ASN A 188 -2.81 9.98 15.56
N GLY A 189 -3.46 11.04 16.06
CA GLY A 189 -2.88 12.02 16.98
C GLY A 189 -1.71 12.82 16.40
N ARG A 190 -1.56 12.83 15.07
CA ARG A 190 -0.50 13.55 14.34
C ARG A 190 -1.01 14.04 12.99
N PRO A 191 -0.56 15.21 12.51
CA PRO A 191 -1.00 15.76 11.23
C PRO A 191 -0.40 14.99 10.04
N LEU A 192 -1.04 15.12 8.87
CA LEU A 192 -0.44 14.78 7.59
C LEU A 192 0.69 15.76 7.25
N CYS A 193 1.54 15.37 6.29
CA CYS A 193 2.53 16.27 5.72
C CYS A 193 1.82 17.42 4.99
N GLU A 194 2.36 18.64 5.09
CA GLU A 194 1.77 19.84 4.48
C GLU A 194 1.69 19.76 2.95
N ASP A 195 2.45 18.86 2.33
CA ASP A 195 2.50 18.62 0.89
C ASP A 195 1.64 17.45 0.40
N GLU A 196 0.79 16.85 1.26
CA GLU A 196 -0.20 15.85 0.79
C GLU A 196 -1.22 16.53 -0.14
N PRO A 197 -1.32 16.11 -1.43
CA PRO A 197 -2.16 16.81 -2.42
C PRO A 197 -3.65 16.86 -2.08
N PHE A 198 -4.15 15.87 -1.32
CA PHE A 198 -5.57 15.69 -1.02
C PHE A 198 -5.95 16.10 0.40
N ILE A 199 -5.06 16.80 1.11
CA ILE A 199 -5.17 17.10 2.54
C ILE A 199 -6.49 17.77 2.97
N ASP A 200 -7.06 18.62 2.11
CA ASP A 200 -8.28 19.39 2.36
C ASP A 200 -9.56 18.76 1.77
N GLN A 201 -9.46 17.57 1.17
CA GLN A 201 -10.63 16.89 0.60
C GLN A 201 -11.47 16.18 1.67
N PRO A 202 -12.79 16.04 1.49
CA PRO A 202 -13.62 15.29 2.42
C PRO A 202 -13.22 13.81 2.52
N ASP A 203 -13.31 13.25 3.71
CA ASP A 203 -12.95 11.85 4.01
C ASP A 203 -14.14 11.12 4.66
N ALA A 204 -15.27 11.06 3.93
CA ALA A 204 -16.51 10.47 4.44
C ALA A 204 -16.67 8.97 4.12
N ALA A 205 -15.88 8.43 3.18
CA ALA A 205 -16.04 7.07 2.69
C ALA A 205 -15.19 6.08 3.50
N ASN A 206 -15.84 5.11 4.15
CA ASN A 206 -15.12 4.06 4.89
C ASN A 206 -14.51 3.01 3.96
N CYS A 207 -15.13 2.81 2.80
CA CYS A 207 -14.73 1.82 1.82
C CYS A 207 -15.03 2.31 0.41
N THR A 208 -14.53 1.56 -0.58
CA THR A 208 -14.83 1.79 -1.99
C THR A 208 -15.23 0.49 -2.67
N GLY A 209 -15.82 0.61 -3.85
CA GLY A 209 -16.15 -0.52 -4.71
C GLY A 209 -16.28 -0.08 -6.16
N PHE A 210 -16.68 -1.02 -7.02
CA PHE A 210 -16.99 -0.74 -8.41
C PHE A 210 -18.06 -1.69 -8.95
N LEU A 211 -18.78 -1.25 -9.98
CA LEU A 211 -19.81 -2.05 -10.62
C LEU A 211 -19.19 -3.21 -11.43
N VAL A 212 -19.71 -4.42 -11.22
CA VAL A 212 -19.43 -5.62 -12.03
C VAL A 212 -20.68 -6.11 -12.80
N ALA A 213 -21.83 -5.53 -12.48
CA ALA A 213 -23.09 -5.61 -13.22
C ALA A 213 -23.93 -4.36 -12.87
N PRO A 214 -25.04 -4.07 -13.56
CA PRO A 214 -25.82 -2.83 -13.35
C PRO A 214 -26.17 -2.53 -11.88
N ASN A 215 -26.46 -3.56 -11.08
CA ASN A 215 -26.76 -3.44 -9.66
C ASN A 215 -25.90 -4.34 -8.78
N ILE A 216 -24.69 -4.69 -9.21
CA ILE A 216 -23.77 -5.52 -8.43
C ILE A 216 -22.44 -4.79 -8.28
N VAL A 217 -22.07 -4.52 -7.03
CA VAL A 217 -20.80 -3.91 -6.65
C VAL A 217 -19.84 -4.98 -6.15
N ALA A 218 -18.61 -4.96 -6.65
CA ALA A 218 -17.48 -5.63 -6.02
C ALA A 218 -16.81 -4.69 -5.04
N THR A 219 -16.55 -5.17 -3.83
CA THR A 219 -15.83 -4.45 -2.76
C THR A 219 -15.01 -5.44 -1.94
N THR A 220 -14.31 -4.96 -0.92
CA THR A 220 -13.53 -5.79 0.01
C THR A 220 -14.45 -6.49 1.02
N GLY A 221 -14.16 -7.73 1.38
CA GLY A 221 -14.98 -8.56 2.25
C GLY A 221 -15.19 -7.97 3.65
N HIS A 222 -14.18 -7.31 4.21
CA HIS A 222 -14.30 -6.66 5.52
C HIS A 222 -15.13 -5.37 5.51
N CYS A 223 -15.37 -4.75 4.34
CA CYS A 223 -16.20 -3.55 4.23
C CYS A 223 -17.67 -3.84 4.53
N ILE A 224 -18.14 -5.04 4.15
CA ILE A 224 -19.51 -5.50 4.39
C ILE A 224 -19.42 -6.94 4.91
N SER A 225 -19.33 -7.10 6.23
CA SER A 225 -19.03 -8.39 6.85
C SER A 225 -20.26 -9.25 7.10
N ASP A 226 -21.39 -8.61 7.38
CA ASP A 226 -22.66 -9.27 7.65
C ASP A 226 -23.87 -8.41 7.25
N SER A 227 -25.07 -8.91 7.55
CA SER A 227 -26.33 -8.23 7.23
C SER A 227 -26.49 -6.88 7.93
N SER A 228 -25.85 -6.68 9.09
CA SER A 228 -25.89 -5.40 9.80
C SER A 228 -25.11 -4.36 9.02
N ASP A 229 -23.88 -4.68 8.61
CA ASP A 229 -23.05 -3.78 7.79
C ASP A 229 -23.75 -3.45 6.47
N CYS A 230 -24.32 -4.46 5.81
CA CYS A 230 -25.11 -4.28 4.59
C CYS A 230 -26.26 -3.28 4.83
N SER A 231 -27.04 -3.46 5.90
CA SER A 231 -28.17 -2.57 6.19
C SER A 231 -27.78 -1.15 6.61
N ASN A 232 -26.53 -0.92 7.02
CA ASN A 232 -26.04 0.38 7.49
C ASN A 232 -25.14 1.09 6.46
N MET A 233 -25.01 0.58 5.23
CA MET A 233 -24.13 1.16 4.22
C MET A 233 -24.92 1.75 3.05
N ALA A 234 -24.59 2.99 2.69
CA ALA A 234 -24.96 3.62 1.44
C ALA A 234 -23.82 3.48 0.41
N PHE A 235 -24.21 3.31 -0.85
CA PHE A 235 -23.35 3.18 -2.02
C PHE A 235 -23.55 4.44 -2.86
N VAL A 236 -22.62 5.39 -2.74
CA VAL A 236 -22.74 6.75 -3.28
C VAL A 236 -21.85 6.90 -4.51
N PHE A 237 -22.48 7.13 -5.65
CA PHE A 237 -21.78 7.45 -6.90
C PHE A 237 -21.55 8.96 -7.02
N GLY A 238 -20.56 9.37 -7.83
CA GLY A 238 -20.25 10.78 -8.03
C GLY A 238 -19.55 11.47 -6.85
N TYR A 239 -19.07 10.71 -5.86
CA TYR A 239 -18.24 11.23 -4.77
C TYR A 239 -16.87 11.69 -5.29
N THR A 240 -16.80 12.95 -5.71
CA THR A 240 -15.70 13.50 -6.52
C THR A 240 -15.44 14.97 -6.20
N MET A 241 -14.30 15.48 -6.65
CA MET A 241 -14.01 16.91 -6.71
C MET A 241 -14.50 17.50 -8.04
N ILE A 242 -15.28 18.58 -8.00
CA ILE A 242 -15.71 19.34 -9.20
C ILE A 242 -14.53 20.12 -9.79
N ASN A 243 -13.66 20.62 -8.92
CA ASN A 243 -12.43 21.34 -9.20
C ASN A 243 -11.52 21.26 -7.97
N SER A 244 -10.34 21.87 -8.05
CA SER A 244 -9.30 21.82 -7.00
C SER A 244 -9.71 22.25 -5.59
N SER A 245 -10.88 22.87 -5.40
CA SER A 245 -11.33 23.35 -4.09
C SER A 245 -12.81 23.09 -3.79
N THR A 246 -13.51 22.36 -4.64
CA THR A 246 -14.97 22.18 -4.53
C THR A 246 -15.32 20.70 -4.57
N PRO A 247 -15.57 20.06 -3.41
CA PRO A 247 -16.08 18.70 -3.37
C PRO A 247 -17.58 18.64 -3.66
N VAL A 248 -18.04 17.49 -4.14
CA VAL A 248 -19.45 17.10 -4.07
C VAL A 248 -19.72 16.54 -2.67
N VAL A 249 -20.52 17.25 -1.88
CA VAL A 249 -20.93 16.84 -0.51
C VAL A 249 -22.44 16.74 -0.34
N THR A 250 -23.18 16.99 -1.42
CA THR A 250 -24.63 16.81 -1.50
C THR A 250 -24.93 16.03 -2.77
N PHE A 251 -25.67 14.94 -2.63
CA PHE A 251 -25.96 13.97 -3.68
C PHE A 251 -27.47 13.92 -3.93
N ASP A 252 -27.87 13.76 -5.17
CA ASP A 252 -29.27 13.44 -5.48
C ASP A 252 -29.56 11.99 -5.02
N ASP A 253 -30.79 11.72 -4.59
CA ASP A 253 -31.24 10.37 -4.22
C ASP A 253 -31.02 9.37 -5.38
N PHE A 254 -30.98 9.83 -6.63
CA PHE A 254 -30.60 9.03 -7.80
C PHE A 254 -29.15 8.53 -7.81
N ASP A 255 -28.25 9.13 -7.03
CA ASP A 255 -26.84 8.72 -6.91
C ASP A 255 -26.54 7.94 -5.62
N VAL A 256 -27.54 7.77 -4.74
CA VAL A 256 -27.41 7.05 -3.45
C VAL A 256 -28.17 5.73 -3.49
N TYR A 257 -27.45 4.62 -3.32
CA TYR A 257 -27.98 3.25 -3.42
C TYR A 257 -27.81 2.53 -2.08
N PHE A 258 -28.59 1.48 -1.86
CA PHE A 258 -28.56 0.72 -0.61
C PHE A 258 -28.34 -0.77 -0.86
N CYS A 259 -27.67 -1.44 0.09
CA CYS A 259 -27.44 -2.87 0.03
C CYS A 259 -28.76 -3.65 0.22
N THR A 260 -29.01 -4.63 -0.65
CA THR A 260 -30.14 -5.56 -0.50
C THR A 260 -29.70 -6.99 -0.21
N GLU A 261 -28.54 -7.41 -0.71
CA GLU A 261 -28.06 -8.78 -0.59
C GLU A 261 -26.53 -8.83 -0.64
N ILE A 262 -25.92 -9.60 0.25
CA ILE A 262 -24.53 -10.06 0.11
C ILE A 262 -24.57 -11.33 -0.74
N ILE A 263 -24.31 -11.21 -2.04
CA ILE A 263 -24.39 -12.33 -3.00
C ILE A 263 -23.33 -13.38 -2.67
N ALA A 264 -22.11 -12.92 -2.44
CA ALA A 264 -20.97 -13.74 -2.10
C ALA A 264 -19.95 -12.91 -1.33
N ARG A 265 -19.22 -13.57 -0.43
CA ARG A 265 -18.19 -12.94 0.39
C ARG A 265 -17.14 -13.95 0.79
N LEU A 266 -15.89 -13.52 0.80
CA LEU A 266 -14.77 -14.24 1.38
C LEU A 266 -13.85 -13.26 2.10
N GLN A 267 -13.61 -13.49 3.39
CA GLN A 267 -12.59 -12.79 4.16
C GLN A 267 -11.73 -13.82 4.88
N THR A 268 -10.49 -13.92 4.45
CA THR A 268 -9.44 -14.79 4.98
C THR A 268 -8.12 -14.01 4.95
N THR A 269 -7.04 -14.60 5.43
CA THR A 269 -5.71 -13.99 5.33
C THR A 269 -5.22 -13.83 3.88
N GLU A 270 -5.73 -14.64 2.95
CA GLU A 270 -5.28 -14.68 1.54
C GLU A 270 -6.29 -14.09 0.56
N SER A 271 -7.49 -13.74 1.02
CA SER A 271 -8.58 -13.29 0.14
C SER A 271 -9.57 -12.44 0.91
N ASP A 272 -9.89 -11.28 0.36
CA ASP A 272 -10.79 -10.33 1.00
C ASP A 272 -11.65 -9.62 -0.06
N TRP A 273 -12.83 -10.17 -0.34
CA TRP A 273 -13.75 -9.66 -1.36
C TRP A 273 -15.21 -9.94 -1.04
N ALA A 274 -16.10 -9.10 -1.55
CA ALA A 274 -17.55 -9.27 -1.51
C ALA A 274 -18.21 -8.82 -2.82
N LEU A 275 -19.33 -9.45 -3.15
CA LEU A 275 -20.26 -9.04 -4.19
C LEU A 275 -21.58 -8.63 -3.55
N ILE A 276 -21.97 -7.38 -3.73
CA ILE A 276 -23.12 -6.77 -3.08
C ILE A 276 -24.15 -6.40 -4.13
N ARG A 277 -25.41 -6.79 -3.91
CA ARG A 277 -26.54 -6.36 -4.73
C ARG A 277 -27.10 -5.05 -4.19
N LEU A 278 -27.28 -4.08 -5.09
CA LEU A 278 -27.93 -2.80 -4.82
C LEU A 278 -29.44 -2.90 -5.01
N ASP A 279 -30.18 -1.95 -4.43
CA ASP A 279 -31.64 -1.86 -4.45
C ASP A 279 -32.24 -1.46 -5.80
N ARG A 280 -31.43 -0.90 -6.69
CA ARG A 280 -31.83 -0.47 -8.04
C ARG A 280 -30.68 -0.64 -9.06
N GLU A 281 -31.06 -0.59 -10.34
CA GLU A 281 -30.15 -0.58 -11.51
C GLU A 281 -29.89 0.85 -11.99
#